data_AF-A0A0G3IJI3-F1
#
_entry.id   AF-A0A0G3IJI3-F1
#
_cell.length_a   1.000
_cell.length_b   1.000
_cell.length_c   1.000
_cell.angle_alpha   90.00
_cell.angle_beta   90.00
_cell.angle_gamma   90.00
#
_symmetry.space_group_name_H-M   'P 1'
#
loop_
_entity.id
_entity.type
_entity.pdbx_description
1 polymer ?
#
loop_
_entity_poly.entity_id
_entity_poly.type
_entity_poly.pdbx_seq_one_letter_code
_entity_poly.pdbx_strand_id
1 'polypeptide(L)'
;MGESAVPQRFRLLATHLARRSLEIAEAAPGEAAHTDGRVIFVTAGGSVDDQRREVRLQAALLGAGSLDPQLVKALRGRRALARRYLALEGRRVLGHGDALTGSAEDSLAVASGRTTVAAPPPWFGIIRPSRLLRTPEGPGAAVTDEEMRLEFNLVDLPDEDNDENDETFEESRILKLFHNPVLNATMLSDFLRKVFGGSRTESEDEAGAEIPVRAMRRVQSAGPQARPLPTRIAFTDAGRPGAAVGMHGALHPEWDVFGDRYRVDWCRVIDYPMTTSVNPSAGAVPDDPVLRQRLARVGLAHRALRRRADGDDLDTDALIDFIVEMRSGNSPPENVYTERRKAARELGVLILVDASGSANDADADGRAVHEHQRRAAGTLAATLEELGDRVAVYAFRSQGRDAVHLPAIKTFDQRFGGTSRGRLNQMQPSGYTRLGAAIRGAADILKRDAGTPSRLLVVLSDGYPYDHGYEGRYAEADAHRALSELRADGIACLCLSIGTATEAGNLERVFGAACHASAPRLSDLSPRMDELFLTSLRELSVPTGAAPTGSGPRSR
;
A
#
# COMPACT_ATOMS: atom_id res chain seq x y z
N MET A 1 2.35 34.62 6.42
CA MET A 1 1.40 33.49 6.26
C MET A 1 1.61 32.54 7.42
N GLY A 2 0.80 32.62 8.48
CA GLY A 2 1.06 31.91 9.74
C GLY A 2 -0.18 31.67 10.61
N GLU A 3 -1.29 31.22 10.02
CA GLU A 3 -2.59 31.12 10.72
C GLU A 3 -3.20 29.71 10.81
N SER A 4 -2.64 28.68 10.16
CA SER A 4 -3.29 27.34 10.13
C SER A 4 -2.75 26.32 11.16
N ALA A 5 -1.71 26.64 11.95
CA ALA A 5 -1.01 25.63 12.77
C ALA A 5 -1.57 25.46 14.21
N VAL A 6 -2.49 26.32 14.62
CA VAL A 6 -2.79 26.55 16.05
C VAL A 6 -3.62 25.41 16.70
N PRO A 7 -4.62 24.79 16.07
CA PRO A 7 -5.41 23.73 16.73
C PRO A 7 -4.77 22.33 16.63
N GLN A 8 -3.97 22.07 15.59
CA GLN A 8 -3.44 20.73 15.30
C GLN A 8 -2.45 20.19 16.35
N ARG A 9 -1.83 21.08 17.14
CA ARG A 9 -0.89 20.70 18.21
C ARG A 9 -1.50 19.79 19.29
N PHE A 10 -2.83 19.83 19.49
CA PHE A 10 -3.50 18.99 20.48
C PHE A 10 -3.94 17.63 19.94
N ARG A 11 -3.66 17.31 18.66
CA ARG A 11 -4.11 16.08 17.99
C ARG A 11 -3.63 14.81 18.70
N LEU A 12 -2.38 14.80 19.14
CA LEU A 12 -1.81 13.66 19.86
C LEU A 12 -2.50 13.45 21.21
N LEU A 13 -2.77 14.53 21.94
CA LEU A 13 -3.50 14.50 23.21
C LEU A 13 -4.93 13.97 23.01
N ALA A 14 -5.64 14.48 22.01
CA ALA A 14 -7.00 14.04 21.67
C ALA A 14 -7.06 12.56 21.30
N THR A 15 -6.15 12.12 20.44
CA THR A 15 -6.07 10.73 19.96
C THR A 15 -5.77 9.77 21.11
N HIS A 16 -4.86 10.16 22.02
CA HIS A 16 -4.52 9.36 23.19
C HIS A 16 -5.70 9.24 24.16
N LEU A 17 -6.38 10.34 24.49
CA LEU A 17 -7.51 10.35 25.42
C LEU A 17 -8.73 9.59 24.88
N ALA A 18 -9.00 9.72 23.58
CA ALA A 18 -10.15 9.07 22.96
C ALA A 18 -9.89 7.61 22.55
N ARG A 19 -8.64 7.12 22.68
CA ARG A 19 -8.18 5.81 22.20
C ARG A 19 -8.53 5.52 20.74
N ARG A 20 -8.66 6.57 19.92
CA ARG A 20 -9.02 6.50 18.49
C ARG A 20 -8.47 7.71 17.74
N SER A 21 -8.23 7.56 16.43
CA SER A 21 -7.72 8.66 15.61
C SER A 21 -8.74 9.79 15.52
N LEU A 22 -8.35 10.98 15.98
CA LEU A 22 -9.15 12.19 15.93
C LEU A 22 -8.41 13.30 15.19
N GLU A 23 -9.17 14.15 14.52
CA GLU A 23 -8.68 15.41 13.94
C GLU A 23 -9.17 16.60 14.77
N ILE A 24 -8.49 17.75 14.63
CA ILE A 24 -8.86 18.97 15.34
C ILE A 24 -8.98 20.09 14.32
N ALA A 25 -10.13 20.77 14.34
CA ALA A 25 -10.45 21.90 13.51
C ALA A 25 -11.01 23.05 14.37
N GLU A 26 -11.00 24.27 13.84
CA GLU A 26 -11.73 25.37 14.47
C GLU A 26 -13.21 25.31 14.06
N ALA A 27 -14.10 25.59 15.01
CA ALA A 27 -15.53 25.75 14.75
C ALA A 27 -15.77 27.07 13.99
N ALA A 28 -16.95 27.20 13.37
CA ALA A 28 -17.30 28.47 12.73
C ALA A 28 -17.33 29.62 13.77
N PRO A 29 -17.07 30.88 13.38
CA PRO A 29 -17.08 32.01 14.30
C PRO A 29 -18.39 32.08 15.11
N GLY A 30 -18.27 32.15 16.44
CA GLY A 30 -19.42 32.16 17.35
C GLY A 30 -19.99 30.78 17.73
N GLU A 31 -19.43 29.69 17.20
CA GLU A 31 -19.80 28.34 17.63
C GLU A 31 -18.98 27.86 18.83
N ALA A 32 -19.68 27.20 19.78
CA ALA A 32 -19.04 26.53 20.90
C ALA A 32 -18.37 25.21 20.45
N ALA A 33 -17.38 24.77 21.23
CA ALA A 33 -16.68 23.51 20.98
C ALA A 33 -17.65 22.31 20.89
N HIS A 34 -17.42 21.42 19.92
CA HIS A 34 -18.25 20.23 19.73
C HIS A 34 -17.49 19.15 18.96
N THR A 35 -18.05 17.94 18.87
CA THR A 35 -17.48 16.84 18.09
C THR A 35 -18.53 16.14 17.24
N ASP A 36 -18.10 15.63 16.09
CA ASP A 36 -18.87 14.72 15.22
C ASP A 36 -18.40 13.26 15.35
N GLY A 37 -17.47 13.00 16.29
CA GLY A 37 -16.89 11.69 16.53
C GLY A 37 -15.59 11.41 15.77
N ARG A 38 -15.26 12.16 14.72
CA ARG A 38 -13.96 12.05 14.00
C ARG A 38 -13.12 13.30 14.15
N VAL A 39 -13.77 14.46 14.23
CA VAL A 39 -13.18 15.77 14.38
C VAL A 39 -13.69 16.40 15.68
N ILE A 40 -12.77 17.01 16.43
CA ILE A 40 -13.10 17.93 17.52
C ILE A 40 -12.98 19.35 16.98
N PHE A 41 -14.09 20.08 17.01
CA PHE A 41 -14.16 21.48 16.66
C PHE A 41 -13.97 22.31 17.92
N VAL A 42 -12.90 23.09 18.00
CA VAL A 42 -12.59 24.02 19.12
C VAL A 42 -13.08 25.42 18.81
N THR A 43 -13.32 26.25 19.83
CA THR A 43 -13.77 27.62 19.60
C THR A 43 -12.71 28.45 18.88
N ALA A 44 -13.11 29.08 17.77
CA ALA A 44 -12.25 29.93 16.95
C ALA A 44 -11.81 31.18 17.72
N GLY A 45 -10.53 31.53 17.64
CA GLY A 45 -9.95 32.70 18.33
C GLY A 45 -9.83 32.58 19.86
N GLY A 46 -10.06 31.39 20.43
CA GLY A 46 -9.88 31.13 21.86
C GLY A 46 -8.40 31.10 22.30
N SER A 47 -8.15 31.29 23.60
CA SER A 47 -6.79 31.15 24.14
C SER A 47 -6.28 29.71 24.01
N VAL A 48 -4.96 29.53 24.00
CA VAL A 48 -4.33 28.20 23.91
C VAL A 48 -4.77 27.27 25.05
N ASP A 49 -4.94 27.82 26.25
CA ASP A 49 -5.36 27.06 27.42
C ASP A 49 -6.84 26.67 27.36
N ASP A 50 -7.70 27.52 26.79
CA ASP A 50 -9.12 27.22 26.60
C ASP A 50 -9.31 26.13 25.55
N GLN A 51 -8.64 26.25 24.39
CA GLN A 51 -8.63 25.21 23.36
C GLN A 51 -8.13 23.86 23.92
N ARG A 52 -7.10 23.88 24.77
CA ARG A 52 -6.61 22.65 25.43
C ARG A 52 -7.67 22.01 26.33
N ARG A 53 -8.41 22.81 27.10
CA ARG A 53 -9.48 22.32 27.99
C ARG A 53 -10.65 21.75 27.19
N GLU A 54 -11.06 22.44 26.13
CA GLU A 54 -12.10 22.00 25.20
C GLU A 54 -11.73 20.65 24.56
N VAL A 55 -10.52 20.53 24.00
CA VAL A 55 -10.05 19.28 23.39
C VAL A 55 -10.00 18.15 24.41
N ARG A 56 -9.50 18.41 25.62
CA ARG A 56 -9.41 17.39 26.68
C ARG A 56 -10.79 16.84 27.04
N LEU A 57 -11.78 17.72 27.21
CA LEU A 57 -13.14 17.29 27.54
C LEU A 57 -13.77 16.50 26.39
N GLN A 58 -13.76 17.05 25.17
CA GLN A 58 -14.41 16.40 24.01
C GLN A 58 -13.76 15.04 23.69
N ALA A 59 -12.43 14.95 23.76
CA ALA A 59 -11.73 13.67 23.56
C ALA A 59 -12.02 12.67 24.69
N ALA A 60 -12.13 13.12 25.93
CA ALA A 60 -12.40 12.24 27.04
C ALA A 60 -13.86 11.75 27.05
N LEU A 61 -14.84 12.57 26.61
CA LEU A 61 -16.22 12.14 26.37
C LEU A 61 -16.29 11.01 25.33
N LEU A 62 -15.46 11.09 24.29
CA LEU A 62 -15.34 10.04 23.28
C LEU A 62 -14.66 8.79 23.82
N GLY A 63 -13.57 8.95 24.58
CA GLY A 63 -12.82 7.83 25.17
C GLY A 63 -13.59 7.07 26.25
N ALA A 64 -14.49 7.74 26.97
CA ALA A 64 -15.33 7.15 28.01
C ALA A 64 -16.61 6.48 27.46
N GLY A 65 -16.83 6.49 26.14
CA GLY A 65 -18.05 5.94 25.52
C GLY A 65 -19.30 6.78 25.76
N SER A 66 -19.17 7.98 26.30
CA SER A 66 -20.29 8.83 26.71
C SER A 66 -21.12 9.40 25.55
N LEU A 67 -20.61 9.25 24.33
CA LEU A 67 -21.26 9.68 23.09
C LEU A 67 -21.63 8.48 22.19
N ASP A 68 -21.92 7.32 22.78
CA ASP A 68 -22.44 6.15 22.08
C ASP A 68 -23.76 6.48 21.33
N PRO A 69 -23.95 6.00 20.08
CA PRO A 69 -25.19 6.18 19.34
C PRO A 69 -26.48 5.88 20.11
N GLN A 70 -26.51 4.88 21.00
CA GLN A 70 -27.70 4.56 21.79
C GLN A 70 -28.06 5.69 22.77
N LEU A 71 -27.06 6.23 23.47
CA LEU A 71 -27.24 7.36 24.41
C LEU A 71 -27.55 8.65 23.66
N VAL A 72 -26.87 8.90 22.53
CA VAL A 72 -27.04 10.11 21.73
C VAL A 72 -28.42 10.18 21.06
N LYS A 73 -29.02 9.03 20.68
CA LYS A 73 -30.42 8.97 20.20
C LYS A 73 -31.40 9.54 21.21
N ALA A 74 -31.22 9.26 22.50
CA ALA A 74 -32.08 9.78 23.57
C ALA A 74 -31.97 11.32 23.75
N LEU A 75 -30.88 11.93 23.29
CA LEU A 75 -30.63 13.37 23.35
C LEU A 75 -31.15 14.14 22.12
N ARG A 76 -31.51 13.43 21.03
CA ARG A 76 -31.97 14.03 19.78
C ARG A 76 -33.26 14.85 20.03
N GLY A 77 -33.30 16.09 19.52
CA GLY A 77 -34.43 17.02 19.70
C GLY A 77 -34.56 17.63 21.10
N ARG A 78 -33.77 17.21 22.10
CA ARG A 78 -33.93 17.63 23.52
C ARG A 78 -32.74 18.45 24.01
N ARG A 79 -32.64 19.71 23.56
CA ARG A 79 -31.49 20.61 23.87
C ARG A 79 -31.22 20.79 25.37
N ALA A 80 -32.27 20.95 26.18
CA ALA A 80 -32.13 21.10 27.64
C ALA A 80 -31.57 19.84 28.31
N LEU A 81 -32.02 18.65 27.86
CA LEU A 81 -31.52 17.38 28.35
C LEU A 81 -30.05 17.15 27.97
N ALA A 82 -29.67 17.43 26.72
CA ALA A 82 -28.29 17.33 26.26
C ALA A 82 -27.34 18.23 27.06
N ARG A 83 -27.79 19.44 27.44
CA ARG A 83 -27.01 20.37 28.28
C ARG A 83 -26.85 19.86 29.71
N ARG A 84 -27.89 19.27 30.30
CA ARG A 84 -27.82 18.64 31.65
C ARG A 84 -26.92 17.41 31.64
N TYR A 85 -27.04 16.57 30.60
CA TYR A 85 -26.19 15.40 30.41
C TYR A 85 -24.71 15.78 30.28
N LEU A 86 -24.38 16.76 29.42
CA LEU A 86 -23.01 17.26 29.27
C LEU A 86 -22.41 17.78 30.59
N ALA A 87 -23.21 18.41 31.45
CA ALA A 87 -22.74 18.92 32.73
C ALA A 87 -22.36 17.81 33.72
N LEU A 88 -23.17 16.74 33.79
CA LEU A 88 -22.87 15.58 34.62
C LEU A 88 -21.68 14.80 34.08
N GLU A 89 -21.72 14.54 32.78
CA GLU A 89 -20.77 13.68 32.11
C GLU A 89 -19.40 14.32 31.96
N GLY A 90 -19.35 15.63 31.69
CA GLY A 90 -18.09 16.36 31.66
C GLY A 90 -17.39 16.40 33.03
N ARG A 91 -18.13 16.44 34.14
CA ARG A 91 -17.54 16.35 35.49
C ARG A 91 -17.04 14.95 35.79
N ARG A 92 -17.82 13.92 35.44
CA ARG A 92 -17.45 12.50 35.58
C ARG A 92 -16.15 12.19 34.86
N VAL A 93 -16.09 12.53 33.58
CA VAL A 93 -14.96 12.21 32.69
C VAL A 93 -13.70 12.99 33.03
N LEU A 94 -13.82 14.24 33.51
CA LEU A 94 -12.67 15.03 33.94
C LEU A 94 -12.20 14.72 35.37
N GLY A 95 -12.93 13.87 36.11
CA GLY A 95 -12.68 13.60 37.53
C GLY A 95 -12.69 14.87 38.39
N HIS A 96 -13.49 15.89 38.01
CA HIS A 96 -13.54 17.18 38.69
C HIS A 96 -14.81 17.27 39.56
N GLY A 97 -14.61 17.33 40.88
CA GLY A 97 -15.68 17.40 41.89
C GLY A 97 -16.25 16.03 42.27
N ASP A 98 -17.22 16.01 43.20
CA ASP A 98 -17.96 14.80 43.56
C ASP A 98 -18.78 14.33 42.36
N ALA A 99 -18.29 13.28 41.68
CA ALA A 99 -19.01 12.65 40.59
C ALA A 99 -20.30 12.01 41.14
N LEU A 100 -21.45 12.61 40.82
CA LEU A 100 -22.77 12.12 41.23
C LEU A 100 -23.18 10.80 40.54
N THR A 101 -22.45 10.37 39.51
CA THR A 101 -22.82 9.25 38.63
C THR A 101 -21.63 8.32 38.33
N GLY A 102 -21.88 7.01 38.29
CA GLY A 102 -20.87 5.99 38.04
C GLY A 102 -20.71 5.63 36.55
N SER A 103 -21.82 5.59 35.81
CA SER A 103 -21.85 5.27 34.37
C SER A 103 -22.43 6.40 33.51
N ALA A 104 -22.24 6.33 32.19
CA ALA A 104 -22.86 7.25 31.24
C ALA A 104 -24.39 7.08 31.20
N GLU A 105 -24.88 5.86 31.41
CA GLU A 105 -26.31 5.56 31.54
C GLU A 105 -26.91 6.21 32.80
N ASP A 106 -26.21 6.15 33.93
CA ASP A 106 -26.60 6.85 35.16
C ASP A 106 -26.64 8.38 34.94
N SER A 107 -25.65 8.93 34.24
CA SER A 107 -25.63 10.35 33.84
C SER A 107 -26.87 10.73 33.03
N LEU A 108 -27.34 9.86 32.12
CA LEU A 108 -28.56 10.10 31.34
C LEU A 108 -29.84 9.96 32.18
N ALA A 109 -29.88 8.98 33.09
CA ALA A 109 -31.00 8.79 34.02
C ALA A 109 -31.16 9.99 34.98
N VAL A 110 -30.05 10.49 35.55
CA VAL A 110 -30.05 11.66 36.43
C VAL A 110 -30.36 12.95 35.63
N ALA A 111 -29.87 13.07 34.39
CA ALA A 111 -30.18 14.21 33.52
C ALA A 111 -31.67 14.26 33.13
N SER A 112 -32.33 13.12 32.98
CA SER A 112 -33.77 13.02 32.67
C SER A 112 -34.68 13.15 33.90
N GLY A 113 -34.13 12.93 35.10
CA GLY A 113 -34.83 13.09 36.37
C GLY A 113 -35.04 14.54 36.83
N ARG A 114 -35.56 14.67 38.06
CA ARG A 114 -35.83 15.97 38.73
C ARG A 114 -34.65 16.53 39.54
N THR A 115 -33.52 15.83 39.55
CA THR A 115 -32.32 16.23 40.31
C THR A 115 -31.73 17.54 39.79
N THR A 116 -31.43 18.47 40.70
CA THR A 116 -30.87 19.78 40.37
C THR A 116 -29.41 19.61 39.93
N VAL A 117 -29.09 19.95 38.67
CA VAL A 117 -27.74 19.83 38.10
C VAL A 117 -27.21 21.23 37.82
N ALA A 118 -26.06 21.58 38.38
CA ALA A 118 -25.40 22.85 38.08
C ALA A 118 -24.99 22.94 36.61
N ALA A 119 -25.22 24.10 35.97
CA ALA A 119 -24.98 24.31 34.56
C ALA A 119 -23.52 24.02 34.13
N PRO A 120 -23.31 23.54 32.88
CA PRO A 120 -21.96 23.30 32.38
C PRO A 120 -21.24 24.64 32.16
N PRO A 121 -19.94 24.75 32.50
CA PRO A 121 -19.11 25.89 32.13
C PRO A 121 -19.13 26.16 30.61
N PRO A 122 -18.96 27.40 30.15
CA PRO A 122 -19.01 27.73 28.71
C PRO A 122 -18.03 26.91 27.85
N TRP A 123 -16.84 26.61 28.38
CA TRP A 123 -15.82 25.82 27.69
C TRP A 123 -16.18 24.33 27.55
N PHE A 124 -17.26 23.85 28.17
CA PHE A 124 -17.70 22.46 27.97
C PHE A 124 -18.21 22.22 26.55
N GLY A 125 -18.63 23.27 25.85
CA GLY A 125 -19.13 23.16 24.49
C GLY A 125 -20.57 22.64 24.43
N ILE A 126 -20.93 22.01 23.31
CA ILE A 126 -22.29 21.54 23.01
C ILE A 126 -22.23 20.14 22.39
N ILE A 127 -23.14 19.26 22.79
CA ILE A 127 -23.38 17.97 22.11
C ILE A 127 -24.34 18.22 20.95
N ARG A 128 -23.97 17.79 19.73
CA ARG A 128 -24.80 17.87 18.52
C ARG A 128 -25.25 16.46 18.07
N PRO A 129 -26.38 15.93 18.59
CA PRO A 129 -26.82 14.56 18.29
C PRO A 129 -27.01 14.27 16.80
N SER A 130 -27.46 15.25 16.01
CA SER A 130 -27.64 15.08 14.55
C SER A 130 -26.33 14.83 13.81
N ARG A 131 -25.22 15.43 14.24
CA ARG A 131 -23.89 15.22 13.63
C ARG A 131 -23.26 13.89 14.08
N LEU A 132 -23.49 13.49 15.33
CA LEU A 132 -22.99 12.24 15.91
C LEU A 132 -23.74 10.99 15.38
N LEU A 133 -25.00 11.15 14.98
CA LEU A 133 -25.83 10.06 14.44
C LEU A 133 -25.85 10.02 12.90
N ARG A 134 -25.14 10.93 12.22
CA ARG A 134 -25.07 10.91 10.77
C ARG A 134 -24.12 9.80 10.34
N THR A 135 -24.66 8.74 9.74
CA THR A 135 -23.86 7.73 9.06
C THR A 135 -23.05 8.43 7.97
N PRO A 136 -21.72 8.28 7.93
CA PRO A 136 -20.94 8.95 6.90
C PRO A 136 -21.28 8.35 5.54
N GLU A 137 -21.85 9.13 4.64
CA GLU A 137 -21.77 8.84 3.21
C GLU A 137 -20.30 9.00 2.79
N GLY A 138 -19.61 7.87 2.70
CA GLY A 138 -18.22 7.77 2.27
C GLY A 138 -17.81 6.30 2.16
N PRO A 139 -17.03 5.91 1.13
CA PRO A 139 -16.83 4.51 0.77
C PRO A 139 -15.96 3.82 1.81
N GLY A 140 -16.54 2.91 2.60
CA GLY A 140 -15.80 2.11 3.57
C GLY A 140 -16.55 1.64 4.81
N ALA A 141 -17.88 1.49 4.77
CA ALA A 141 -18.59 0.76 5.82
C ALA A 141 -18.71 -0.72 5.40
N ALA A 142 -18.33 -1.62 6.31
CA ALA A 142 -18.54 -3.06 6.15
C ALA A 142 -20.05 -3.34 6.15
N VAL A 143 -20.52 -4.04 5.12
CA VAL A 143 -21.89 -4.52 4.98
C VAL A 143 -22.15 -5.50 6.12
N THR A 144 -23.08 -5.18 7.01
CA THR A 144 -23.63 -6.14 7.97
C THR A 144 -24.76 -6.93 7.31
N ASP A 145 -24.88 -8.22 7.63
CA ASP A 145 -25.83 -9.18 7.03
C ASP A 145 -27.31 -8.75 7.04
N GLU A 146 -27.68 -7.73 7.82
CA GLU A 146 -29.03 -7.15 7.82
C GLU A 146 -29.32 -6.25 6.60
N GLU A 147 -28.30 -5.81 5.84
CA GLU A 147 -28.45 -5.00 4.63
C GLU A 147 -28.71 -5.83 3.35
N MET A 148 -28.76 -7.16 3.44
CA MET A 148 -29.19 -8.04 2.34
C MET A 148 -30.71 -8.27 2.27
N ARG A 149 -31.49 -7.64 3.15
CA ARG A 149 -32.96 -7.68 3.09
C ARG A 149 -33.52 -6.35 2.58
N LEU A 150 -33.80 -6.32 1.28
CA LEU A 150 -34.61 -5.29 0.63
C LEU A 150 -36.05 -5.34 1.19
N GLU A 151 -36.31 -4.66 2.29
CA GLU A 151 -37.65 -4.22 2.67
C GLU A 151 -37.72 -2.70 2.58
N PHE A 152 -38.53 -2.22 1.64
CA PHE A 152 -38.87 -0.81 1.50
C PHE A 152 -39.73 -0.38 2.69
N ASN A 153 -39.17 0.40 3.62
CA ASN A 153 -39.97 1.18 4.57
C ASN A 153 -40.07 2.62 4.08
N LEU A 154 -41.27 2.95 3.60
CA LEU A 154 -41.65 4.23 3.03
C LEU A 154 -42.03 5.23 4.15
N VAL A 155 -41.06 5.75 4.90
CA VAL A 155 -41.25 6.97 5.72
C VAL A 155 -39.92 7.71 5.84
N ASP A 156 -39.75 8.74 5.00
CA ASP A 156 -38.94 9.94 5.29
C ASP A 156 -39.18 10.92 4.13
N LEU A 157 -40.28 11.67 4.20
CA LEU A 157 -40.39 12.94 3.50
C LEU A 157 -39.76 14.04 4.38
N PRO A 158 -39.08 15.04 3.81
CA PRO A 158 -38.66 16.20 4.58
C PRO A 158 -39.88 17.03 4.98
N ASP A 159 -39.98 17.35 6.27
CA ASP A 159 -40.94 18.33 6.80
C ASP A 159 -40.56 19.72 6.27
N GLU A 160 -41.44 20.32 5.44
CA GLU A 160 -41.44 21.76 5.16
C GLU A 160 -42.26 22.46 6.24
N ASP A 161 -41.66 23.47 6.87
CA ASP A 161 -42.32 24.34 7.85
C ASP A 161 -43.48 25.10 7.18
N ASN A 162 -44.70 24.91 7.72
CA ASN A 162 -45.91 25.66 7.36
C ASN A 162 -45.98 26.97 8.17
N ASP A 163 -46.05 28.10 7.47
CA ASP A 163 -46.70 29.32 7.96
C ASP A 163 -47.77 29.75 6.93
N GLU A 164 -48.95 30.11 7.44
CA GLU A 164 -50.24 30.27 6.76
C GLU A 164 -50.33 31.44 5.76
N ASN A 165 -50.91 31.21 4.56
CA ASN A 165 -52.16 31.82 4.06
C ASN A 165 -52.37 31.74 2.51
N ASP A 166 -53.58 31.31 2.16
CA ASP A 166 -54.41 31.44 0.94
C ASP A 166 -53.92 31.16 -0.50
N GLU A 167 -54.58 30.14 -1.06
CA GLU A 167 -55.14 29.96 -2.42
C GLU A 167 -54.43 30.56 -3.66
N THR A 168 -53.81 29.69 -4.47
CA THR A 168 -54.31 29.32 -5.82
C THR A 168 -53.38 28.25 -6.43
N PHE A 169 -53.98 27.18 -6.96
CA PHE A 169 -53.29 26.13 -7.72
C PHE A 169 -52.69 26.70 -9.01
N GLU A 170 -51.40 26.46 -9.29
CA GLU A 170 -50.89 26.09 -10.63
C GLU A 170 -49.47 25.45 -10.57
N GLU A 171 -49.42 24.23 -11.11
CA GLU A 171 -48.35 23.51 -11.82
C GLU A 171 -46.84 23.71 -11.49
N SER A 172 -46.27 22.58 -11.09
CA SER A 172 -44.87 22.17 -10.91
C SER A 172 -43.82 22.78 -11.87
N ARG A 173 -42.91 23.59 -11.30
CA ARG A 173 -41.70 24.15 -11.95
C ARG A 173 -40.50 23.20 -12.04
N ILE A 174 -40.70 21.90 -11.82
CA ILE A 174 -39.61 20.89 -11.85
C ILE A 174 -39.37 20.33 -13.26
N LEU A 175 -40.29 20.56 -14.21
CA LEU A 175 -40.17 20.09 -15.59
C LEU A 175 -39.57 21.12 -16.60
N LYS A 176 -39.00 22.24 -16.13
CA LYS A 176 -38.33 23.22 -17.02
C LYS A 176 -36.80 23.25 -16.96
N LEU A 177 -36.17 22.37 -16.17
CA LEU A 177 -34.71 22.25 -16.12
C LEU A 177 -34.13 21.17 -17.04
N PHE A 178 -34.98 20.41 -17.73
CA PHE A 178 -34.58 19.38 -18.69
C PHE A 178 -34.96 19.76 -20.14
N HIS A 179 -34.52 20.92 -20.62
CA HIS A 179 -34.48 21.17 -22.08
C HIS A 179 -33.54 22.33 -22.44
N ASN A 180 -32.26 22.05 -22.70
CA ASN A 180 -31.59 22.23 -24.00
C ASN A 180 -30.06 22.26 -23.83
N PRO A 181 -29.31 21.50 -24.64
CA PRO A 181 -27.85 21.61 -24.73
C PRO A 181 -27.48 22.73 -25.72
N VAL A 182 -26.49 23.57 -25.40
CA VAL A 182 -25.63 24.38 -26.30
C VAL A 182 -25.00 25.54 -25.50
N LEU A 183 -23.65 25.60 -25.52
CA LEU A 183 -22.73 26.73 -25.17
C LEU A 183 -22.45 26.98 -23.65
N ASN A 184 -21.22 27.23 -23.18
CA ASN A 184 -20.11 28.00 -23.78
C ASN A 184 -18.70 27.56 -23.31
N ALA A 185 -17.78 27.45 -24.28
CA ALA A 185 -16.36 27.12 -24.13
C ALA A 185 -15.44 28.36 -23.94
N THR A 186 -15.94 29.44 -23.37
CA THR A 186 -15.23 30.74 -23.28
C THR A 186 -14.67 31.08 -21.91
N MET A 187 -14.84 30.23 -20.89
CA MET A 187 -14.34 30.47 -19.52
C MET A 187 -12.99 29.79 -19.20
N LEU A 188 -12.45 28.94 -20.10
CA LEU A 188 -11.15 28.27 -19.91
C LEU A 188 -9.95 29.05 -20.47
N SER A 189 -10.19 30.02 -21.37
CA SER A 189 -9.14 30.76 -22.06
C SER A 189 -8.53 31.89 -21.20
N ASP A 190 -9.31 32.49 -20.30
CA ASP A 190 -8.83 33.60 -19.45
C ASP A 190 -8.03 33.11 -18.22
N PHE A 191 -8.26 31.87 -17.79
CA PHE A 191 -7.49 31.26 -16.70
C PHE A 191 -6.09 30.81 -17.17
N LEU A 192 -5.98 30.28 -18.39
CA LEU A 192 -4.70 29.91 -18.99
C LEU A 192 -3.80 31.12 -19.31
N ARG A 193 -4.40 32.28 -19.60
CA ARG A 193 -3.67 33.53 -19.86
C ARG A 193 -3.13 34.21 -18.59
N LYS A 194 -3.67 33.87 -17.42
CA LYS A 194 -3.26 34.40 -16.11
C LYS A 194 -2.19 33.55 -15.42
N VAL A 195 -2.07 32.28 -15.79
CA VAL A 195 -1.05 31.35 -15.27
C VAL A 195 0.25 31.41 -16.10
N PHE A 196 0.18 31.73 -17.39
CA PHE A 196 1.35 31.92 -18.25
C PHE A 196 1.62 33.40 -18.51
N GLY A 197 2.00 34.14 -17.45
CA GLY A 197 2.36 35.55 -17.52
C GLY A 197 3.43 35.83 -18.59
N GLY A 198 2.99 36.30 -19.75
CA GLY A 198 3.83 36.93 -20.76
C GLY A 198 3.69 38.44 -20.66
N SER A 199 4.75 39.12 -20.23
CA SER A 199 4.91 40.56 -20.38
C SER A 199 5.17 40.87 -21.86
N ARG A 200 4.33 41.72 -22.48
CA ARG A 200 4.68 42.42 -23.72
C ARG A 200 5.51 43.66 -23.37
N THR A 201 6.56 43.88 -24.14
CA THR A 201 7.05 45.21 -24.50
C THR A 201 7.33 45.20 -26.00
N GLU A 202 6.66 46.09 -26.73
CA GLU A 202 6.97 46.50 -28.11
C GLU A 202 7.65 47.86 -28.04
N SER A 203 8.81 48.00 -28.68
CA SER A 203 9.08 49.03 -29.71
C SER A 203 10.55 48.95 -30.15
N GLU A 204 10.74 48.94 -31.46
CA GLU A 204 12.01 48.94 -32.20
C GLU A 204 12.80 50.25 -32.01
N ASP A 205 14.14 50.17 -31.96
CA ASP A 205 15.02 50.93 -32.87
C ASP A 205 16.50 50.51 -32.76
N GLU A 206 17.07 50.34 -33.96
CA GLU A 206 18.45 50.41 -34.45
C GLU A 206 19.68 49.88 -33.67
N ALA A 207 20.30 48.89 -34.35
CA ALA A 207 21.71 48.83 -34.75
C ALA A 207 22.82 48.58 -33.70
N GLY A 208 23.60 47.54 -33.99
CA GLY A 208 25.04 47.56 -33.69
C GLY A 208 25.55 46.45 -32.78
N ALA A 209 25.93 45.34 -33.42
CA ALA A 209 27.21 44.65 -33.23
C ALA A 209 27.48 43.83 -31.94
N GLU A 210 27.93 42.60 -32.23
CA GLU A 210 28.92 41.77 -31.51
C GLU A 210 28.48 40.81 -30.37
N ILE A 211 28.92 39.58 -30.58
CA ILE A 211 28.77 38.34 -29.79
C ILE A 211 29.71 38.39 -28.56
N PRO A 212 29.36 37.81 -27.40
CA PRO A 212 29.98 36.53 -27.03
C PRO A 212 29.07 35.50 -26.30
N VAL A 213 29.03 34.30 -26.87
CA VAL A 213 29.31 32.98 -26.26
C VAL A 213 29.01 32.76 -24.77
N ARG A 214 27.93 32.00 -24.52
CA ARG A 214 27.84 30.74 -23.75
C ARG A 214 28.84 30.55 -22.59
N ALA A 215 28.37 30.70 -21.35
CA ALA A 215 29.04 30.17 -20.16
C ALA A 215 28.35 28.87 -19.69
N MET A 216 28.85 27.73 -20.19
CA MET A 216 28.62 26.41 -19.60
C MET A 216 29.31 26.36 -18.23
N ARG A 217 28.55 26.12 -17.16
CA ARG A 217 29.12 25.77 -15.86
C ARG A 217 29.62 24.33 -15.92
N ARG A 218 30.92 24.17 -16.15
CA ARG A 218 31.68 22.92 -16.00
C ARG A 218 31.58 22.45 -14.54
N VAL A 219 30.94 21.30 -14.31
CA VAL A 219 31.07 20.57 -13.05
C VAL A 219 32.36 19.75 -13.15
N GLN A 220 33.24 19.91 -12.15
CA GLN A 220 34.51 19.20 -12.06
C GLN A 220 34.24 17.71 -11.84
N SER A 221 34.92 16.86 -12.62
CA SER A 221 34.95 15.42 -12.46
C SER A 221 35.57 15.05 -11.12
N ALA A 222 34.80 14.44 -10.22
CA ALA A 222 35.32 13.80 -9.03
C ALA A 222 36.01 12.48 -9.43
N GLY A 223 37.20 12.24 -8.89
CA GLY A 223 37.99 11.05 -9.18
C GLY A 223 37.35 9.74 -8.66
N PRO A 224 37.87 8.57 -9.09
CA PRO A 224 37.26 7.25 -8.92
C PRO A 224 37.20 6.71 -7.46
N GLN A 225 37.33 7.57 -6.45
CA GLN A 225 37.28 7.22 -5.02
C GLN A 225 36.47 8.22 -4.17
N ALA A 226 35.67 9.11 -4.79
CA ALA A 226 34.88 10.08 -4.05
C ALA A 226 33.56 9.46 -3.55
N ARG A 227 33.39 9.37 -2.22
CA ARG A 227 32.10 9.05 -1.59
C ARG A 227 31.08 10.17 -1.87
N PRO A 228 29.84 9.88 -2.29
CA PRO A 228 28.84 10.92 -2.51
C PRO A 228 28.47 11.60 -1.18
N LEU A 229 28.39 12.94 -1.20
CA LEU A 229 27.98 13.73 -0.05
C LEU A 229 26.47 13.59 0.20
N PRO A 230 26.01 13.62 1.47
CA PRO A 230 24.60 13.43 1.81
C PRO A 230 23.76 14.62 1.32
N THR A 231 22.93 14.39 0.31
CA THR A 231 21.92 15.33 -0.16
C THR A 231 20.75 15.36 0.84
N ARG A 232 20.41 16.55 1.34
CA ARG A 232 19.19 16.76 2.15
C ARG A 232 17.96 16.64 1.24
N ILE A 233 17.15 15.60 1.44
CA ILE A 233 15.88 15.40 0.75
C ILE A 233 14.80 16.23 1.46
N ALA A 234 14.04 17.01 0.69
CA ALA A 234 12.87 17.73 1.18
C ALA A 234 11.67 16.78 1.27
N PHE A 235 11.03 16.72 2.44
CA PHE A 235 9.84 15.91 2.67
C PHE A 235 8.61 16.61 2.07
N THR A 236 8.13 16.10 0.93
CA THR A 236 6.75 16.35 0.50
C THR A 236 6.00 15.03 0.56
N ASP A 237 5.51 14.66 1.74
CA ASP A 237 4.43 13.71 1.83
C ASP A 237 3.40 14.17 2.88
N ALA A 238 2.34 14.79 2.38
CA ALA A 238 1.11 15.08 3.10
C ALA A 238 0.00 14.07 2.72
N GLY A 239 0.37 12.82 2.41
CA GLY A 239 -0.54 11.73 2.13
C GLY A 239 -0.31 10.57 3.09
N ARG A 240 -0.96 10.59 4.26
CA ARG A 240 -1.06 9.39 5.10
C ARG A 240 -1.71 8.27 4.27
N PRO A 241 -1.10 7.08 4.10
CA PRO A 241 -1.84 5.93 3.63
C PRO A 241 -2.93 5.59 4.65
N GLY A 242 -4.12 5.31 4.12
CA GLY A 242 -5.38 5.21 4.83
C GLY A 242 -5.39 4.26 6.02
N ALA A 243 -6.37 4.52 6.89
CA ALA A 243 -6.65 3.79 8.12
C ALA A 243 -6.68 2.27 7.93
N ALA A 244 -6.14 1.60 8.95
CA ALA A 244 -5.97 0.17 9.11
C ALA A 244 -7.25 -0.64 8.87
N VAL A 245 -7.20 -1.47 7.82
CA VAL A 245 -7.82 -2.79 7.76
C VAL A 245 -6.75 -3.72 7.17
N GLY A 246 -6.21 -4.64 7.98
CA GLY A 246 -5.32 -5.72 7.49
C GLY A 246 -3.80 -5.49 7.58
N MET A 247 -3.29 -4.56 8.38
CA MET A 247 -1.84 -4.48 8.65
C MET A 247 -1.40 -5.71 9.45
N HIS A 248 -0.75 -6.67 8.78
CA HIS A 248 -0.04 -7.75 9.46
C HIS A 248 1.39 -7.26 9.68
N GLY A 249 1.78 -7.10 10.94
CA GLY A 249 3.13 -6.72 11.33
C GLY A 249 3.84 -7.93 11.93
N ALA A 250 4.62 -8.66 11.14
CA ALA A 250 5.40 -9.79 11.63
C ALA A 250 6.78 -9.31 12.12
N LEU A 251 7.24 -9.88 13.24
CA LEU A 251 8.58 -9.65 13.74
C LEU A 251 9.52 -10.69 13.11
N HIS A 252 10.64 -10.22 12.60
CA HIS A 252 11.66 -11.04 11.95
C HIS A 252 13.01 -10.85 12.61
N PRO A 253 13.83 -11.91 12.65
CA PRO A 253 15.20 -11.79 13.12
C PRO A 253 16.08 -11.06 12.10
N GLU A 254 17.13 -10.41 12.60
CA GLU A 254 18.21 -9.84 11.79
C GLU A 254 19.53 -10.52 12.15
N TRP A 255 20.35 -10.82 11.16
CA TRP A 255 21.65 -11.41 11.36
C TRP A 255 22.70 -10.34 11.71
N ASP A 256 23.30 -10.47 12.89
CA ASP A 256 24.39 -9.60 13.33
C ASP A 256 25.74 -10.25 12.99
N VAL A 257 26.39 -9.77 11.92
CA VAL A 257 27.68 -10.29 11.47
C VAL A 257 28.82 -10.04 12.47
N PHE A 258 28.73 -9.00 13.30
CA PHE A 258 29.77 -8.68 14.27
C PHE A 258 29.64 -9.52 15.54
N GLY A 259 28.41 -9.89 15.89
CA GLY A 259 28.09 -10.75 17.02
C GLY A 259 27.93 -12.24 16.67
N ASP A 260 28.04 -12.61 15.39
CA ASP A 260 27.79 -13.95 14.83
C ASP A 260 26.51 -14.61 15.38
N ARG A 261 25.44 -13.81 15.50
CA ARG A 261 24.19 -14.22 16.16
C ARG A 261 22.99 -13.55 15.54
N TYR A 262 21.83 -14.19 15.71
CA TYR A 262 20.56 -13.56 15.37
C TYR A 262 20.11 -12.61 16.48
N ARG A 263 19.66 -11.44 16.06
CA ARG A 263 18.85 -10.54 16.89
C ARG A 263 17.39 -10.92 16.67
N VAL A 264 16.82 -11.62 17.64
CA VAL A 264 15.43 -12.09 17.60
C VAL A 264 14.48 -10.90 17.66
N ASP A 265 13.38 -10.95 16.89
CA ASP A 265 12.30 -9.95 16.86
C ASP A 265 12.79 -8.50 16.63
N TRP A 266 13.86 -8.35 15.87
CA TRP A 266 14.53 -7.06 15.70
C TRP A 266 13.90 -6.17 14.64
N CYS A 267 13.36 -6.77 13.58
CA CYS A 267 12.77 -6.07 12.46
C CYS A 267 11.27 -6.31 12.42
N ARG A 268 10.48 -5.26 12.28
CA ARG A 268 9.03 -5.38 12.06
C ARG A 268 8.71 -5.19 10.60
N VAL A 269 8.25 -6.26 9.96
CA VAL A 269 7.79 -6.24 8.57
C VAL A 269 6.28 -6.09 8.54
N ILE A 270 5.79 -5.10 7.80
CA ILE A 270 4.39 -4.70 7.73
C ILE A 270 3.91 -4.88 6.29
N ASP A 271 3.16 -5.94 6.02
CA ASP A 271 2.46 -6.11 4.75
C ASP A 271 1.06 -5.46 4.82
N TYR A 272 0.69 -4.74 3.75
CA TYR A 272 -0.61 -4.09 3.63
C TYR A 272 -1.07 -3.96 2.17
N PRO A 273 -2.37 -4.12 1.87
CA PRO A 273 -2.87 -3.93 0.52
C PRO A 273 -2.79 -2.46 0.11
N MET A 274 -2.30 -2.18 -1.10
CA MET A 274 -2.29 -0.83 -1.63
C MET A 274 -3.70 -0.43 -2.12
N THR A 275 -4.43 0.33 -1.30
CA THR A 275 -5.82 0.75 -1.58
C THR A 275 -5.89 2.14 -2.21
N THR A 276 -5.12 2.42 -3.26
CA THR A 276 -5.24 3.70 -3.96
C THR A 276 -6.31 3.61 -5.07
N SER A 277 -7.18 4.62 -5.18
CA SER A 277 -8.15 4.76 -6.27
C SER A 277 -7.41 5.05 -7.57
N VAL A 278 -7.42 4.09 -8.49
CA VAL A 278 -6.71 4.16 -9.76
C VAL A 278 -7.68 4.49 -10.89
N ASN A 279 -7.31 5.43 -11.76
CA ASN A 279 -7.92 5.54 -13.08
C ASN A 279 -7.44 4.35 -13.95
N PRO A 280 -8.33 3.49 -14.47
CA PRO A 280 -7.97 2.27 -15.20
C PRO A 280 -7.28 2.52 -16.55
N SER A 281 -7.07 3.77 -16.96
CA SER A 281 -6.32 4.16 -18.15
C SER A 281 -4.78 4.09 -18.00
N ALA A 282 -4.27 3.49 -16.92
CA ALA A 282 -2.85 3.29 -16.69
C ALA A 282 -2.18 2.53 -17.86
N GLY A 283 -1.31 3.23 -18.59
CA GLY A 283 -0.77 2.90 -19.92
C GLY A 283 -0.30 1.46 -20.14
N ALA A 284 -0.34 1.04 -21.41
CA ALA A 284 -0.02 -0.30 -21.91
C ALA A 284 1.26 -0.87 -21.26
N VAL A 285 1.20 -2.12 -20.78
CA VAL A 285 2.42 -2.87 -20.48
C VAL A 285 3.17 -3.04 -21.81
N PRO A 286 4.47 -2.72 -21.87
CA PRO A 286 5.26 -3.02 -23.06
C PRO A 286 5.19 -4.51 -23.33
N ASP A 287 4.69 -4.86 -24.51
CA ASP A 287 4.56 -6.24 -24.95
C ASP A 287 5.96 -6.75 -25.34
N ASP A 288 6.52 -7.70 -24.58
CA ASP A 288 7.82 -8.29 -24.87
C ASP A 288 7.65 -9.75 -25.35
N PRO A 289 7.55 -9.97 -26.67
CA PRO A 289 7.35 -11.31 -27.22
C PRO A 289 8.56 -12.22 -27.00
N VAL A 290 9.77 -11.66 -26.87
CA VAL A 290 11.00 -12.44 -26.62
C VAL A 290 10.97 -13.00 -25.21
N LEU A 291 10.64 -12.16 -24.23
CA LEU A 291 10.48 -12.58 -22.84
C LEU A 291 9.41 -13.67 -22.73
N ARG A 292 8.25 -13.49 -23.39
CA ARG A 292 7.18 -14.49 -23.43
C ARG A 292 7.67 -15.82 -23.99
N GLN A 293 8.34 -15.80 -25.15
CA GLN A 293 8.84 -17.01 -25.79
C GLN A 293 9.87 -17.75 -24.92
N ARG A 294 10.72 -17.00 -24.20
CA ARG A 294 11.75 -17.56 -23.33
C ARG A 294 11.16 -18.12 -22.06
N LEU A 295 10.34 -17.34 -21.36
CA LEU A 295 9.64 -17.81 -20.17
C LEU A 295 8.71 -18.98 -20.48
N ALA A 296 8.13 -19.07 -21.68
CA ALA A 296 7.33 -20.22 -22.13
C ALA A 296 8.09 -21.56 -22.05
N ARG A 297 9.42 -21.54 -22.18
CA ARG A 297 10.29 -22.73 -22.09
C ARG A 297 10.58 -23.17 -20.66
N VAL A 298 10.28 -22.33 -19.67
CA VAL A 298 10.40 -22.66 -18.24
C VAL A 298 9.20 -23.55 -17.86
N GLY A 299 9.24 -24.81 -18.31
CA GLY A 299 8.31 -25.87 -17.91
C GLY A 299 8.90 -26.66 -16.76
N LEU A 300 8.27 -26.61 -15.59
CA LEU A 300 8.91 -27.00 -14.32
C LEU A 300 8.45 -28.34 -13.78
N ALA A 301 7.18 -28.71 -13.98
CA ALA A 301 6.63 -29.98 -13.52
C ALA A 301 6.36 -30.93 -14.68
N HIS A 302 6.57 -32.23 -14.43
CA HIS A 302 6.22 -33.29 -15.36
C HIS A 302 4.70 -33.49 -15.37
N ARG A 303 4.05 -33.19 -16.50
CA ARG A 303 2.67 -33.56 -16.78
C ARG A 303 2.67 -34.91 -17.50
N ALA A 304 1.96 -35.87 -16.92
CA ALA A 304 1.60 -37.11 -17.61
C ALA A 304 0.52 -36.77 -18.66
N LEU A 305 0.89 -36.82 -19.93
CA LEU A 305 -0.04 -36.74 -21.05
C LEU A 305 -0.56 -38.15 -21.32
N ARG A 306 -1.81 -38.38 -20.94
CA ARG A 306 -2.52 -39.65 -21.12
C ARG A 306 -3.02 -39.81 -22.55
N ARG A 307 -3.42 -41.03 -22.91
CA ARG A 307 -4.00 -41.40 -24.21
C ARG A 307 -3.15 -40.99 -25.42
N ARG A 308 -1.90 -41.44 -25.46
CA ARG A 308 -0.97 -41.18 -26.57
C ARG A 308 -0.63 -42.47 -27.31
N ALA A 309 -0.33 -42.33 -28.60
CA ALA A 309 0.08 -43.45 -29.46
C ALA A 309 1.47 -44.01 -29.10
N ASP A 310 2.29 -43.21 -28.41
CA ASP A 310 3.64 -43.57 -27.99
C ASP A 310 3.94 -42.86 -26.66
N GLY A 311 4.70 -43.50 -25.77
CA GLY A 311 4.99 -43.01 -24.43
C GLY A 311 5.81 -43.96 -23.57
N ASP A 312 6.18 -43.49 -22.38
CA ASP A 312 7.10 -44.18 -21.48
C ASP A 312 6.41 -45.28 -20.64
N ASP A 313 5.08 -45.19 -20.47
CA ASP A 313 4.27 -46.07 -19.62
C ASP A 313 2.89 -46.32 -20.24
N LEU A 314 2.15 -47.31 -19.76
CA LEU A 314 0.80 -47.64 -20.23
C LEU A 314 -0.27 -46.91 -19.39
N ASP A 315 -1.20 -46.25 -20.07
CA ASP A 315 -2.44 -45.75 -19.46
C ASP A 315 -3.43 -46.92 -19.31
N THR A 316 -3.55 -47.47 -18.10
CA THR A 316 -4.42 -48.61 -17.83
C THR A 316 -5.88 -48.35 -18.18
N ASP A 317 -6.36 -47.13 -17.99
CA ASP A 317 -7.75 -46.77 -18.29
C ASP A 317 -7.97 -46.80 -19.81
N ALA A 318 -7.04 -46.20 -20.56
CA ALA A 318 -7.09 -46.19 -22.04
C ALA A 318 -6.91 -47.59 -22.64
N LEU A 319 -6.08 -48.44 -22.03
CA LEU A 319 -5.89 -49.82 -22.44
C LEU A 319 -7.17 -50.65 -22.23
N ILE A 320 -7.87 -50.45 -21.11
CA ILE A 320 -9.15 -51.09 -20.85
C ILE A 320 -10.18 -50.66 -21.91
N ASP A 321 -10.30 -49.35 -22.16
CA ASP A 321 -11.20 -48.80 -23.19
C ASP A 321 -10.91 -49.41 -24.58
N PHE A 322 -9.62 -49.45 -24.97
CA PHE A 322 -9.17 -50.02 -26.24
C PHE A 322 -9.54 -51.51 -26.39
N ILE A 323 -9.33 -52.32 -25.36
CA ILE A 323 -9.66 -53.75 -25.39
C ILE A 323 -11.19 -53.95 -25.45
N VAL A 324 -11.96 -53.12 -24.75
CA VAL A 324 -13.43 -53.17 -24.78
C VAL A 324 -13.95 -52.85 -26.18
N GLU A 325 -13.43 -51.80 -26.84
CA GLU A 325 -13.82 -51.44 -28.21
C GLU A 325 -13.41 -52.50 -29.24
N MET A 326 -12.19 -53.02 -29.13
CA MET A 326 -11.71 -54.11 -29.99
C MET A 326 -12.59 -55.36 -29.89
N ARG A 327 -13.01 -55.73 -28.67
CA ARG A 327 -13.95 -56.85 -28.46
C ARG A 327 -15.36 -56.56 -28.94
N SER A 328 -15.74 -55.29 -29.01
CA SER A 328 -17.03 -54.84 -29.54
C SER A 328 -17.05 -54.75 -31.07
N GLY A 329 -15.93 -55.05 -31.75
CA GLY A 329 -15.80 -55.04 -33.20
C GLY A 329 -15.39 -53.69 -33.80
N ASN A 330 -15.03 -52.72 -32.97
CA ASN A 330 -14.50 -51.42 -33.42
C ASN A 330 -12.96 -51.47 -33.52
N SER A 331 -12.38 -50.60 -34.34
CA SER A 331 -10.93 -50.44 -34.49
C SER A 331 -10.52 -49.02 -34.07
N PRO A 332 -10.47 -48.73 -32.76
CA PRO A 332 -10.07 -47.42 -32.26
C PRO A 332 -8.55 -47.20 -32.45
N PRO A 333 -8.09 -45.93 -32.48
CA PRO A 333 -6.66 -45.63 -32.51
C PRO A 333 -5.96 -46.08 -31.22
N GLU A 334 -4.74 -46.63 -31.35
CA GLU A 334 -3.90 -47.19 -30.25
C GLU A 334 -3.31 -46.12 -29.31
N ASN A 335 -4.17 -45.26 -28.75
CA ASN A 335 -3.78 -44.22 -27.82
C ASN A 335 -3.71 -44.76 -26.37
N VAL A 336 -2.89 -45.78 -26.13
CA VAL A 336 -2.83 -46.51 -24.84
C VAL A 336 -1.65 -46.13 -23.96
N TYR A 337 -0.77 -45.24 -24.41
CA TYR A 337 0.43 -44.85 -23.68
C TYR A 337 0.26 -43.52 -22.93
N THR A 338 1.09 -43.34 -21.91
CA THR A 338 1.28 -42.11 -21.16
C THR A 338 2.67 -41.54 -21.44
N GLU A 339 2.75 -40.26 -21.79
CA GLU A 339 4.02 -39.55 -22.06
C GLU A 339 4.29 -38.52 -20.95
N ARG A 340 5.47 -38.56 -20.29
CA ARG A 340 5.80 -37.62 -19.21
C ARG A 340 6.55 -36.40 -19.72
N ARG A 341 5.82 -35.32 -20.08
CA ARG A 341 6.46 -34.06 -20.52
C ARG A 341 6.61 -33.04 -19.40
N LYS A 342 7.72 -32.30 -19.36
CA LYS A 342 7.90 -31.13 -18.47
C LYS A 342 7.04 -29.95 -18.94
N ALA A 343 5.73 -30.05 -18.72
CA ALA A 343 4.74 -29.12 -19.26
C ALA A 343 3.78 -28.56 -18.20
N ALA A 344 3.80 -29.05 -16.95
CA ALA A 344 3.01 -28.49 -15.88
C ALA A 344 3.73 -27.24 -15.31
N ARG A 345 2.99 -26.14 -15.18
CA ARG A 345 3.43 -24.89 -14.58
C ARG A 345 2.86 -24.79 -13.17
N GLU A 346 3.63 -25.30 -12.23
CA GLU A 346 3.30 -25.25 -10.81
C GLU A 346 4.31 -24.34 -10.10
N LEU A 347 4.40 -23.10 -10.58
CA LEU A 347 5.34 -22.09 -10.09
C LEU A 347 4.59 -20.94 -9.43
N GLY A 348 5.00 -20.65 -8.20
CA GLY A 348 4.58 -19.48 -7.44
C GLY A 348 5.70 -18.46 -7.45
N VAL A 349 5.47 -17.32 -8.11
CA VAL A 349 6.46 -16.24 -8.23
C VAL A 349 6.02 -15.05 -7.39
N LEU A 350 6.89 -14.57 -6.50
CA LEU A 350 6.72 -13.27 -5.85
C LEU A 350 7.76 -12.31 -6.41
N ILE A 351 7.29 -11.24 -7.02
CA ILE A 351 8.14 -10.15 -7.52
C ILE A 351 8.20 -9.07 -6.45
N LEU A 352 9.40 -8.83 -5.92
CA LEU A 352 9.69 -7.86 -4.88
C LEU A 352 10.40 -6.66 -5.51
N VAL A 353 9.71 -5.51 -5.55
CA VAL A 353 10.16 -4.30 -6.26
C VAL A 353 10.70 -3.27 -5.27
N ASP A 354 11.92 -2.79 -5.50
CA ASP A 354 12.50 -1.73 -4.69
C ASP A 354 11.76 -0.41 -4.90
N ALA A 355 11.26 0.16 -3.80
CA ALA A 355 10.60 1.46 -3.78
C ALA A 355 11.33 2.44 -2.86
N SER A 356 12.63 2.21 -2.57
CA SER A 356 13.46 3.08 -1.75
C SER A 356 13.94 4.35 -2.49
N GLY A 357 14.35 5.37 -1.73
CA GLY A 357 14.72 6.68 -2.26
C GLY A 357 15.99 6.73 -3.10
N SER A 358 16.81 5.67 -3.16
CA SER A 358 17.97 5.57 -4.06
C SER A 358 17.55 5.42 -5.53
N ALA A 359 16.30 5.04 -5.79
CA ALA A 359 15.77 4.85 -7.14
C ALA A 359 15.45 6.19 -7.89
N ASN A 360 15.97 7.31 -7.38
CA ASN A 360 15.97 8.63 -7.99
C ASN A 360 17.21 8.92 -8.86
N ASP A 361 18.19 8.01 -8.92
CA ASP A 361 19.24 8.14 -9.93
C ASP A 361 18.61 8.06 -11.33
N ALA A 362 18.97 9.02 -12.18
CA ALA A 362 18.51 9.09 -13.56
C ALA A 362 19.48 8.30 -14.45
N ASP A 363 18.93 7.43 -15.30
CA ASP A 363 19.66 6.77 -16.39
C ASP A 363 20.23 7.82 -17.36
N ALA A 364 21.18 7.41 -18.21
CA ALA A 364 21.76 8.23 -19.29
C ALA A 364 20.69 8.85 -20.23
N ASP A 365 19.51 8.23 -20.30
CA ASP A 365 18.33 8.69 -21.05
C ASP A 365 17.44 9.71 -20.28
N GLY A 366 17.81 10.12 -19.06
CA GLY A 366 17.05 11.06 -18.23
C GLY A 366 15.78 10.48 -17.59
N ARG A 367 15.59 9.16 -17.64
CA ARG A 367 14.51 8.44 -16.94
C ARG A 367 14.99 7.93 -15.60
N ALA A 368 14.18 8.04 -14.57
CA ALA A 368 14.55 7.58 -13.23
C ALA A 368 14.58 6.05 -13.16
N VAL A 369 15.60 5.48 -12.53
CA VAL A 369 15.82 4.03 -12.36
C VAL A 369 14.56 3.31 -11.86
N HIS A 370 13.82 3.90 -10.92
CA HIS A 370 12.57 3.34 -10.42
C HIS A 370 11.51 3.14 -11.51
N GLU A 371 11.49 3.94 -12.57
CA GLU A 371 10.55 3.77 -13.67
C GLU A 371 10.89 2.51 -14.49
N HIS A 372 12.18 2.23 -14.69
CA HIS A 372 12.63 1.02 -15.37
C HIS A 372 12.28 -0.24 -14.56
N GLN A 373 12.52 -0.22 -13.24
CA GLN A 373 12.19 -1.34 -12.35
C GLN A 373 10.67 -1.59 -12.28
N ARG A 374 9.85 -0.53 -12.19
CA ARG A 374 8.39 -0.65 -12.20
C ARG A 374 7.87 -1.22 -13.51
N ARG A 375 8.35 -0.72 -14.66
CA ARG A 375 7.97 -1.26 -15.96
C ARG A 375 8.37 -2.73 -16.09
N ALA A 376 9.58 -3.08 -15.65
CA ALA A 376 10.05 -4.45 -15.66
C ALA A 376 9.20 -5.38 -14.80
N ALA A 377 8.84 -4.96 -13.58
CA ALA A 377 7.94 -5.70 -12.69
C ALA A 377 6.57 -5.95 -13.35
N GLY A 378 6.01 -4.93 -14.00
CA GLY A 378 4.73 -5.03 -14.69
C GLY A 378 4.78 -5.98 -15.89
N THR A 379 5.83 -5.90 -16.71
CA THR A 379 6.02 -6.79 -17.86
C THR A 379 6.26 -8.24 -17.42
N LEU A 380 7.09 -8.47 -16.40
CA LEU A 380 7.32 -9.81 -15.85
C LEU A 380 6.03 -10.39 -15.25
N ALA A 381 5.31 -9.61 -14.46
CA ALA A 381 4.07 -10.06 -13.83
C ALA A 381 3.00 -10.45 -14.85
N ALA A 382 2.80 -9.60 -15.88
CA ALA A 382 1.86 -9.88 -16.96
C ALA A 382 2.27 -11.14 -17.75
N THR A 383 3.55 -11.24 -18.13
CA THR A 383 4.05 -12.37 -18.95
C THR A 383 3.93 -13.70 -18.21
N LEU A 384 4.31 -13.75 -16.93
CA LEU A 384 4.24 -14.97 -16.13
C LEU A 384 2.80 -15.41 -15.88
N GLU A 385 1.88 -14.47 -15.63
CA GLU A 385 0.46 -14.79 -15.46
C GLU A 385 -0.21 -15.22 -16.77
N GLU A 386 0.12 -14.60 -17.91
CA GLU A 386 -0.32 -15.04 -19.24
C GLU A 386 0.11 -16.48 -19.54
N LEU A 387 1.29 -16.88 -19.06
CA LEU A 387 1.80 -18.25 -19.20
C LEU A 387 1.16 -19.24 -18.22
N GLY A 388 0.38 -18.76 -17.23
CA GLY A 388 -0.34 -19.59 -16.26
C GLY A 388 0.35 -19.79 -14.92
N ASP A 389 1.39 -19.02 -14.60
CA ASP A 389 2.06 -19.06 -13.30
C ASP A 389 1.28 -18.25 -12.23
N ARG A 390 1.34 -18.66 -10.96
CA ARG A 390 0.77 -17.87 -9.86
C ARG A 390 1.74 -16.76 -9.49
N VAL A 391 1.35 -15.50 -9.68
CA VAL A 391 2.25 -14.36 -9.48
C VAL A 391 1.69 -13.38 -8.46
N ALA A 392 2.52 -12.96 -7.51
CA ALA A 392 2.26 -11.80 -6.66
C ALA A 392 3.33 -10.72 -6.86
N VAL A 393 2.95 -9.46 -6.64
CA VAL A 393 3.85 -8.29 -6.75
C VAL A 393 3.73 -7.46 -5.49
N TYR A 394 4.85 -7.31 -4.80
CA TYR A 394 5.00 -6.48 -3.62
C TYR A 394 6.10 -5.46 -3.87
N ALA A 395 5.92 -4.25 -3.37
CA ALA A 395 7.04 -3.33 -3.25
C ALA A 395 7.65 -3.44 -1.85
N PHE A 396 8.91 -3.02 -1.70
CA PHE A 396 9.54 -2.94 -0.39
C PHE A 396 10.19 -1.57 -0.19
N ARG A 397 10.12 -1.11 1.05
CA ARG A 397 10.84 0.07 1.56
C ARG A 397 10.94 -0.03 3.07
N SER A 398 11.92 0.60 3.66
CA SER A 398 12.11 0.61 5.12
C SER A 398 12.21 2.02 5.68
N GLN A 399 11.77 2.16 6.91
CA GLN A 399 11.92 3.34 7.74
C GLN A 399 12.52 2.89 9.08
N GLY A 400 13.81 2.54 9.06
CA GLY A 400 14.45 1.87 10.18
C GLY A 400 13.94 0.44 10.40
N ARG A 401 14.40 -0.16 11.49
CA ARG A 401 14.08 -1.55 11.88
C ARG A 401 12.60 -1.76 12.25
N ASP A 402 11.97 -0.74 12.80
CA ASP A 402 10.62 -0.84 13.39
C ASP A 402 9.51 -0.76 12.32
N ALA A 403 9.86 -0.44 11.07
CA ALA A 403 8.91 -0.25 9.99
C ALA A 403 9.52 -0.62 8.62
N VAL A 404 9.59 -1.92 8.33
CA VAL A 404 9.87 -2.44 7.00
C VAL A 404 8.54 -2.68 6.30
N HIS A 405 8.21 -1.87 5.30
CA HIS A 405 6.92 -1.89 4.62
C HIS A 405 6.96 -2.77 3.38
N LEU A 406 5.99 -3.67 3.26
CA LEU A 406 5.73 -4.51 2.08
C LEU A 406 4.33 -4.20 1.50
N PRO A 407 4.13 -3.04 0.83
CA PRO A 407 2.88 -2.76 0.14
C PRO A 407 2.57 -3.81 -0.94
N ALA A 408 1.41 -4.46 -0.80
CA ALA A 408 0.90 -5.42 -1.78
C ALA A 408 0.27 -4.68 -2.97
N ILE A 409 0.92 -4.79 -4.13
CA ILE A 409 0.43 -4.24 -5.40
C ILE A 409 -0.57 -5.21 -6.02
N LYS A 410 -0.20 -6.49 -6.00
CA LYS A 410 -0.99 -7.65 -6.44
C LYS A 410 -0.69 -8.82 -5.50
N THR A 411 -1.72 -9.41 -4.92
CA THR A 411 -1.60 -10.68 -4.17
C THR A 411 -1.80 -11.89 -5.10
N PHE A 412 -1.50 -13.11 -4.65
CA PHE A 412 -1.63 -14.34 -5.46
C PHE A 412 -3.07 -14.64 -5.92
N ASP A 413 -4.08 -14.12 -5.22
CA ASP A 413 -5.50 -14.34 -5.53
C ASP A 413 -6.08 -13.27 -6.46
N GLN A 414 -5.31 -12.21 -6.73
CA GLN A 414 -5.70 -11.13 -7.64
C GLN A 414 -5.16 -11.39 -9.04
N ARG A 415 -5.94 -11.06 -10.07
CA ARG A 415 -5.43 -11.03 -11.45
C ARG A 415 -4.63 -9.76 -11.71
N PHE A 416 -3.57 -9.84 -12.52
CA PHE A 416 -2.88 -8.64 -12.96
C PHE A 416 -3.71 -7.91 -14.02
N GLY A 417 -4.09 -6.66 -13.72
CA GLY A 417 -4.93 -5.85 -14.60
C GLY A 417 -4.68 -4.36 -14.43
N GLY A 418 -5.61 -3.54 -14.92
CA GLY A 418 -5.49 -2.08 -14.88
C GLY A 418 -5.28 -1.51 -13.47
N THR A 419 -5.92 -2.09 -12.46
CA THR A 419 -5.78 -1.68 -11.06
C THR A 419 -4.38 -1.95 -10.52
N SER A 420 -3.84 -3.16 -10.71
CA SER A 420 -2.47 -3.53 -10.30
C SER A 420 -1.43 -2.65 -11.01
N ARG A 421 -1.66 -2.35 -12.29
CA ARG A 421 -0.81 -1.45 -13.08
C ARG A 421 -0.83 -0.02 -12.59
N GLY A 422 -2.01 0.53 -12.28
CA GLY A 422 -2.07 1.88 -11.73
C GLY A 422 -1.47 1.99 -10.34
N ARG A 423 -1.63 0.96 -9.49
CA ARG A 423 -0.92 0.89 -8.20
C ARG A 423 0.60 0.93 -8.40
N LEU A 424 1.13 0.13 -9.32
CA LEU A 424 2.54 0.12 -9.70
C LEU A 424 3.00 1.50 -10.20
N ASN A 425 2.23 2.14 -11.08
CA ASN A 425 2.55 3.45 -11.66
C ASN A 425 2.46 4.61 -10.65
N GLN A 426 1.66 4.47 -9.59
CA GLN A 426 1.53 5.48 -8.53
C GLN A 426 2.57 5.31 -7.42
N MET A 427 3.37 4.24 -7.44
CA MET A 427 4.44 4.07 -6.46
C MET A 427 5.49 5.18 -6.62
N GLN A 428 5.74 5.87 -5.51
CA GLN A 428 6.80 6.87 -5.41
C GLN A 428 7.96 6.32 -4.58
N PRO A 429 9.20 6.43 -5.07
CA PRO A 429 10.40 6.05 -4.32
C PRO A 429 10.49 6.84 -3.00
N SER A 430 10.64 6.14 -1.88
CA SER A 430 10.71 6.74 -0.55
C SER A 430 11.31 5.79 0.49
N GLY A 431 12.01 6.33 1.48
CA GLY A 431 12.64 5.54 2.54
C GLY A 431 13.94 4.86 2.12
N TYR A 432 14.28 3.78 2.83
CA TYR A 432 15.56 3.08 2.81
C TYR A 432 15.40 1.59 2.43
N THR A 433 16.50 0.83 2.32
CA THR A 433 16.54 -0.58 1.89
C THR A 433 17.12 -1.51 2.96
N ARG A 434 16.27 -2.02 3.86
CA ARG A 434 16.59 -3.13 4.76
C ARG A 434 16.24 -4.48 4.13
N LEU A 435 17.07 -4.89 3.18
CA LEU A 435 16.80 -6.00 2.25
C LEU A 435 16.59 -7.36 2.94
N GLY A 436 17.38 -7.73 3.94
CA GLY A 436 17.26 -9.06 4.57
C GLY A 436 15.90 -9.27 5.26
N ALA A 437 15.38 -8.26 5.96
CA ALA A 437 14.04 -8.29 6.52
C ALA A 437 12.94 -8.38 5.44
N ALA A 438 13.10 -7.63 4.34
CA ALA A 438 12.14 -7.68 3.22
C ALA A 438 12.11 -9.07 2.55
N ILE A 439 13.27 -9.71 2.37
CA ILE A 439 13.38 -11.08 1.83
C ILE A 439 12.68 -12.07 2.75
N ARG A 440 12.90 -12.00 4.07
CA ARG A 440 12.24 -12.89 5.05
C ARG A 440 10.72 -12.70 5.06
N GLY A 441 10.25 -11.46 5.01
CA GLY A 441 8.82 -11.19 4.90
C GLY A 441 8.20 -11.72 3.60
N ALA A 442 8.90 -11.55 2.48
CA ALA A 442 8.47 -12.10 1.19
C ALA A 442 8.49 -13.64 1.17
N ALA A 443 9.46 -14.26 1.85
CA ALA A 443 9.55 -15.71 2.02
C ALA A 443 8.32 -16.26 2.75
N ASP A 444 7.88 -15.60 3.83
CA ASP A 444 6.71 -16.02 4.59
C ASP A 444 5.41 -15.88 3.78
N ILE A 445 5.27 -14.82 2.98
CA ILE A 445 4.16 -14.65 2.04
C ILE A 445 4.17 -15.78 0.99
N LEU A 446 5.34 -16.11 0.42
CA LEU A 446 5.49 -17.23 -0.53
C LEU A 446 5.09 -18.57 0.12
N LYS A 447 5.53 -18.84 1.34
CA LYS A 447 5.19 -20.09 2.04
C LYS A 447 3.70 -20.20 2.34
N ARG A 448 3.07 -19.10 2.74
CA ARG A 448 1.67 -19.06 3.14
C ARG A 448 0.71 -19.09 1.94
N ASP A 449 1.00 -18.31 0.91
CA ASP A 449 0.00 -17.94 -0.10
C ASP A 449 0.29 -18.54 -1.50
N ALA A 450 1.53 -18.95 -1.81
CA ALA A 450 1.90 -19.38 -3.17
C ALA A 450 1.23 -20.68 -3.61
N GLY A 451 0.90 -21.60 -2.69
CA GLY A 451 0.12 -22.81 -2.98
C GLY A 451 0.71 -23.76 -4.04
N THR A 452 1.99 -23.59 -4.38
CA THR A 452 2.70 -24.39 -5.40
C THR A 452 3.93 -25.08 -4.81
N PRO A 453 4.34 -26.24 -5.38
CA PRO A 453 5.56 -26.94 -4.99
C PRO A 453 6.83 -26.19 -5.37
N SER A 454 6.87 -25.56 -6.55
CA SER A 454 7.99 -24.71 -6.96
C SER A 454 7.70 -23.26 -6.59
N ARG A 455 8.65 -22.60 -5.93
CA ARG A 455 8.52 -21.22 -5.43
C ARG A 455 9.76 -20.43 -5.83
N LEU A 456 9.55 -19.21 -6.34
CA LEU A 456 10.60 -18.31 -6.79
C LEU A 456 10.35 -16.89 -6.28
N LEU A 457 11.33 -16.33 -5.60
CA LEU A 457 11.41 -14.91 -5.27
C LEU A 457 12.22 -14.19 -6.36
N VAL A 458 11.63 -13.20 -7.01
CA VAL A 458 12.33 -12.31 -7.94
C VAL A 458 12.50 -10.96 -7.28
N VAL A 459 13.73 -10.55 -7.00
CA VAL A 459 14.04 -9.25 -6.37
C VAL A 459 14.51 -8.28 -7.45
N LEU A 460 13.79 -7.17 -7.62
CA LEU A 460 14.19 -6.05 -8.48
C LEU A 460 14.75 -4.95 -7.58
N SER A 461 16.07 -4.81 -7.52
CA SER A 461 16.75 -3.80 -6.70
C SER A 461 18.08 -3.40 -7.36
N ASP A 462 18.54 -2.19 -7.05
CA ASP A 462 19.84 -1.66 -7.49
C ASP A 462 21.04 -2.36 -6.81
N GLY A 463 20.78 -3.18 -5.79
CA GLY A 463 21.77 -3.94 -5.05
C GLY A 463 22.48 -3.16 -3.95
N TYR A 464 21.92 -2.04 -3.49
CA TYR A 464 22.52 -1.23 -2.41
C TYR A 464 21.66 -1.26 -1.14
N PRO A 465 21.82 -2.27 -0.26
CA PRO A 465 21.11 -2.33 0.99
C PRO A 465 21.65 -1.28 1.98
N TYR A 466 20.81 -0.31 2.32
CA TYR A 466 21.16 0.80 3.20
C TYR A 466 19.94 1.25 4.01
N ASP A 467 20.07 1.28 5.34
CA ASP A 467 19.10 1.81 6.30
C ASP A 467 19.83 2.22 7.61
N HIS A 468 19.14 2.87 8.56
CA HIS A 468 19.76 3.35 9.78
C HIS A 468 20.38 2.21 10.62
N GLY A 469 21.71 2.27 10.80
CA GLY A 469 22.47 1.22 11.48
C GLY A 469 22.57 -0.09 10.70
N TYR A 470 22.26 -0.06 9.40
CA TYR A 470 22.24 -1.20 8.49
C TYR A 470 22.92 -0.79 7.17
N GLU A 471 24.24 -0.95 7.10
CA GLU A 471 25.04 -0.50 5.97
C GLU A 471 26.28 -1.38 5.74
N GLY A 472 26.83 -1.30 4.51
CA GLY A 472 28.06 -1.97 4.11
C GLY A 472 28.06 -3.46 4.44
N ARG A 473 29.16 -3.94 5.07
CA ARG A 473 29.35 -5.36 5.40
C ARG A 473 28.22 -5.94 6.27
N TYR A 474 27.60 -5.14 7.14
CA TYR A 474 26.50 -5.62 7.97
C TYR A 474 25.27 -5.93 7.12
N ALA A 475 24.90 -4.98 6.25
CA ALA A 475 23.75 -5.11 5.35
C ALA A 475 23.94 -6.22 4.31
N GLU A 476 25.15 -6.33 3.75
CA GLU A 476 25.55 -7.42 2.85
C GLU A 476 25.43 -8.79 3.53
N ALA A 477 25.96 -8.92 4.76
CA ALA A 477 25.94 -10.18 5.49
C ALA A 477 24.52 -10.62 5.90
N ASP A 478 23.65 -9.70 6.31
CA ASP A 478 22.26 -10.03 6.61
C ASP A 478 21.46 -10.42 5.37
N ALA A 479 21.64 -9.71 4.25
CA ALA A 479 21.03 -10.08 2.98
C ALA A 479 21.49 -11.48 2.52
N HIS A 480 22.79 -11.77 2.59
CA HIS A 480 23.33 -13.07 2.27
C HIS A 480 22.77 -14.19 3.15
N ARG A 481 22.62 -13.90 4.45
CA ARG A 481 22.02 -14.85 5.40
C ARG A 481 20.55 -15.10 5.07
N ALA A 482 19.77 -14.05 4.79
CA ALA A 482 18.37 -14.17 4.39
C ALA A 482 18.18 -14.97 3.08
N LEU A 483 19.07 -14.80 2.10
CA LEU A 483 19.05 -15.59 0.86
C LEU A 483 19.40 -17.07 1.09
N SER A 484 20.33 -17.32 2.01
CA SER A 484 20.69 -18.69 2.40
C SER A 484 19.53 -19.39 3.14
N GLU A 485 18.80 -18.66 3.99
CA GLU A 485 17.58 -19.13 4.65
C GLU A 485 16.50 -19.45 3.62
N LEU A 486 16.26 -18.54 2.66
CA LEU A 486 15.30 -18.73 1.56
C LEU A 486 15.58 -20.04 0.79
N ARG A 487 16.85 -20.30 0.48
CA ARG A 487 17.28 -21.52 -0.18
C ARG A 487 17.05 -22.77 0.68
N ALA A 488 17.36 -22.69 1.97
CA ALA A 488 17.11 -23.79 2.91
C ALA A 488 15.61 -24.12 3.02
N ASP A 489 14.75 -23.13 2.83
CA ASP A 489 13.28 -23.28 2.80
C ASP A 489 12.74 -23.81 1.45
N GLY A 490 13.60 -24.15 0.49
CA GLY A 490 13.21 -24.66 -0.82
C GLY A 490 12.63 -23.58 -1.75
N ILE A 491 12.94 -22.31 -1.52
CA ILE A 491 12.49 -21.18 -2.33
C ILE A 491 13.68 -20.64 -3.14
N ALA A 492 13.54 -20.60 -4.45
CA ALA A 492 14.58 -20.09 -5.34
C ALA A 492 14.62 -18.56 -5.28
N CYS A 493 15.78 -17.95 -5.51
CA CYS A 493 15.92 -16.51 -5.62
C CYS A 493 16.55 -16.11 -6.95
N LEU A 494 16.00 -15.08 -7.58
CA LEU A 494 16.57 -14.41 -8.73
C LEU A 494 16.63 -12.90 -8.48
N CYS A 495 17.82 -12.33 -8.52
CA CYS A 495 18.02 -10.90 -8.24
C CYS A 495 18.37 -10.15 -9.54
N LEU A 496 17.54 -9.18 -9.92
CA LEU A 496 17.72 -8.42 -11.16
C LEU A 496 17.95 -6.95 -10.84
N SER A 497 19.08 -6.42 -11.31
CA SER A 497 19.38 -4.99 -11.30
C SER A 497 19.05 -4.40 -12.67
N ILE A 498 18.07 -3.48 -12.70
CA ILE A 498 17.59 -2.87 -13.95
C ILE A 498 17.67 -1.35 -13.85
N GLY A 499 18.25 -0.72 -14.86
CA GLY A 499 18.34 0.75 -14.99
C GLY A 499 19.58 1.38 -14.36
N THR A 500 20.34 0.64 -13.55
CA THR A 500 21.64 1.06 -13.02
C THR A 500 22.77 0.24 -13.63
N ALA A 501 23.88 0.89 -13.97
CA ALA A 501 25.14 0.23 -14.23
C ALA A 501 25.79 -0.21 -12.90
N THR A 502 25.05 -0.96 -12.06
CA THR A 502 25.60 -1.50 -10.82
C THR A 502 26.73 -2.46 -11.19
N GLU A 503 27.92 -2.19 -10.68
CA GLU A 503 29.09 -3.04 -10.90
C GLU A 503 28.80 -4.47 -10.42
N ALA A 504 29.14 -5.46 -11.25
CA ALA A 504 28.90 -6.88 -10.95
C ALA A 504 29.48 -7.30 -9.59
N GLY A 505 30.61 -6.69 -9.17
CA GLY A 505 31.24 -6.97 -7.88
C GLY A 505 30.44 -6.50 -6.65
N ASN A 506 29.51 -5.54 -6.77
CA ASN A 506 28.63 -5.15 -5.67
C ASN A 506 27.42 -6.08 -5.57
N LEU A 507 26.87 -6.49 -6.72
CA LEU A 507 25.81 -7.50 -6.79
C LEU A 507 26.27 -8.83 -6.18
N GLU A 508 27.49 -9.28 -6.51
CA GLU A 508 28.05 -10.51 -5.96
C GLU A 508 28.27 -10.44 -4.44
N ARG A 509 28.61 -9.27 -3.87
CA ARG A 509 28.76 -9.11 -2.41
C ARG A 509 27.43 -9.22 -1.67
N VAL A 510 26.36 -8.66 -2.22
CA VAL A 510 25.03 -8.61 -1.57
C VAL A 510 24.25 -9.90 -1.82
N PHE A 511 24.23 -10.37 -3.06
CA PHE A 511 23.42 -11.53 -3.47
C PHE A 511 24.20 -12.85 -3.39
N GLY A 512 25.54 -12.79 -3.32
CA GLY A 512 26.39 -13.95 -3.09
C GLY A 512 26.16 -15.07 -4.10
N ALA A 513 25.86 -16.26 -3.58
CA ALA A 513 25.61 -17.46 -4.37
C ALA A 513 24.23 -17.48 -5.05
N ALA A 514 23.38 -16.47 -4.84
CA ALA A 514 22.10 -16.39 -5.53
C ALA A 514 22.29 -15.96 -6.99
N CYS A 515 21.48 -16.53 -7.87
CA CYS A 515 21.45 -16.15 -9.28
C CYS A 515 21.09 -14.66 -9.41
N HIS A 516 21.96 -13.89 -10.07
CA HIS A 516 21.78 -12.45 -10.27
C HIS A 516 22.14 -12.02 -11.69
N ALA A 517 21.50 -10.96 -12.17
CA ALA A 517 21.80 -10.35 -13.46
C ALA A 517 21.60 -8.83 -13.41
N SER A 518 22.36 -8.10 -14.23
CA SER A 518 22.28 -6.64 -14.35
C SER A 518 22.17 -6.24 -15.81
N ALA A 519 21.28 -5.29 -16.10
CA ALA A 519 21.13 -4.70 -17.42
C ALA A 519 20.49 -3.30 -17.36
N PRO A 520 20.74 -2.43 -18.36
CA PRO A 520 20.08 -1.14 -18.41
C PRO A 520 18.57 -1.28 -18.68
N ARG A 521 18.15 -2.28 -19.49
CA ARG A 521 16.73 -2.51 -19.80
C ARG A 521 16.36 -3.98 -19.64
N LEU A 522 15.09 -4.25 -19.30
CA LEU A 522 14.57 -5.62 -19.22
C LEU A 522 14.72 -6.38 -20.54
N SER A 523 14.52 -5.69 -21.68
CA SER A 523 14.67 -6.26 -23.03
C SER A 523 16.02 -6.90 -23.28
N ASP A 524 17.07 -6.44 -22.59
CA ASP A 524 18.43 -6.94 -22.75
C ASP A 524 18.63 -8.24 -21.96
N LEU A 525 17.82 -8.47 -20.92
CA LEU A 525 17.79 -9.72 -20.14
C LEU A 525 16.80 -10.73 -20.70
N SER A 526 15.77 -10.29 -21.42
CA SER A 526 14.73 -11.14 -22.01
C SER A 526 15.28 -12.37 -22.75
N PRO A 527 16.35 -12.30 -23.57
CA PRO A 527 16.89 -13.45 -24.29
C PRO A 527 17.48 -14.56 -23.40
N ARG A 528 17.89 -14.22 -22.16
CA ARG A 528 18.53 -15.13 -21.20
C ARG A 528 17.65 -15.45 -20.00
N MET A 529 16.39 -15.00 -20.00
CA MET A 529 15.50 -15.14 -18.85
C MET A 529 15.17 -16.61 -18.55
N ASP A 530 15.09 -17.45 -19.59
CA ASP A 530 14.92 -18.90 -19.45
C ASP A 530 16.10 -19.53 -18.69
N GLU A 531 17.33 -19.18 -19.06
CA GLU A 531 18.54 -19.65 -18.38
C GLU A 531 18.59 -19.20 -16.92
N LEU A 532 18.27 -17.93 -16.65
CA LEU A 532 18.28 -17.37 -15.29
C LEU A 532 17.25 -18.06 -14.37
N PHE A 533 16.01 -18.24 -14.85
CA PHE A 533 14.97 -18.92 -14.10
C PHE A 533 15.32 -20.40 -13.85
N LEU A 534 15.77 -21.11 -14.88
CA LEU A 534 16.14 -22.52 -14.76
C LEU A 534 17.36 -22.71 -13.86
N THR A 535 18.34 -21.81 -13.89
CA THR A 535 19.52 -21.86 -13.01
C THR A 535 19.12 -21.66 -11.55
N SER A 536 18.32 -20.62 -11.28
CA SER A 536 17.80 -20.34 -9.92
C SER A 536 17.03 -21.52 -9.34
N LEU A 537 16.23 -22.21 -10.16
CA LEU A 537 15.45 -23.37 -9.74
C LEU A 537 16.30 -24.64 -9.60
N ARG A 538 17.35 -24.81 -10.40
CA ARG A 538 18.31 -25.94 -10.25
C ARG A 538 19.17 -25.80 -9.00
N GLU A 539 19.47 -24.57 -8.55
CA GLU A 539 20.21 -24.37 -7.30
C GLU A 539 19.51 -24.98 -6.09
N LEU A 540 18.18 -25.15 -6.14
CA LEU A 540 17.41 -25.87 -5.11
C LEU A 540 17.55 -27.39 -5.19
N SER A 541 17.81 -27.95 -6.37
CA SER A 541 17.83 -29.41 -6.58
C SER A 541 19.19 -30.05 -6.29
N VAL A 542 20.22 -29.26 -6.02
CA VAL A 542 21.53 -29.77 -5.56
C VAL A 542 21.48 -29.92 -4.04
N PRO A 543 21.56 -31.15 -3.49
CA PRO A 543 21.70 -31.33 -2.06
C PRO A 543 23.04 -30.70 -1.66
N THR A 544 23.01 -29.80 -0.67
CA THR A 544 24.24 -29.29 -0.06
C THR A 544 24.97 -30.47 0.58
N GLY A 545 25.97 -31.00 -0.13
CA GLY A 545 26.87 -32.02 0.37
C GLY A 545 27.55 -31.54 1.64
N ALA A 546 27.68 -32.48 2.58
CA ALA A 546 28.29 -32.34 3.89
C ALA A 546 29.50 -31.41 3.94
N ALA A 547 29.57 -30.61 5.02
CA ALA A 547 30.77 -29.91 5.42
C ALA A 547 31.99 -30.86 5.41
N PRO A 548 33.16 -30.43 4.93
CA PRO A 548 34.36 -31.24 4.99
C PRO A 548 34.71 -31.47 6.46
N THR A 549 34.48 -32.68 6.95
CA THR A 549 34.97 -33.13 8.26
C THR A 549 36.49 -33.01 8.23
N GLY A 550 37.02 -32.04 8.97
CA GLY A 550 38.44 -31.82 9.13
C GLY A 550 39.13 -33.10 9.55
N SER A 551 40.12 -33.51 8.76
CA SER A 551 41.06 -34.56 9.11
C SER A 551 41.77 -34.21 10.41
N GLY A 552 41.47 -34.95 11.48
CA GLY A 552 42.27 -34.93 12.71
C GLY A 552 43.72 -35.39 12.44
N PRO A 553 44.71 -34.82 13.13
CA PRO A 553 46.11 -35.15 12.89
C PRO A 553 46.40 -36.57 13.37
N ARG A 554 46.90 -37.42 12.46
CA ARG A 554 47.51 -38.70 12.83
C ARG A 554 48.89 -38.43 13.44
N SER A 555 49.01 -38.76 14.72
CA SER A 555 50.28 -38.93 15.43
C SER A 555 51.15 -39.98 14.73
N ARG A 556 52.40 -39.61 14.41
CA ARG A 556 53.57 -40.48 14.50
C ARG A 556 54.79 -39.65 14.88
#